data_AF-A0A7K4HDQ4-F1
#
_entry.id   AF-A0A7K4HDQ4-F1
#
_cell.length_a   1.000
_cell.length_b   1.000
_cell.length_c   1.000
_cell.angle_alpha   90.00
_cell.angle_beta   90.00
_cell.angle_gamma   90.00
#
_symmetry.space_group_name_H-M   'P 1'
#
loop_
_entity.id
_entity.type
_entity.pdbx_description
1 polymer ?
#
loop_
_entity_poly.entity_id
_entity_poly.type
_entity_poly.pdbx_seq_one_letter_code
_entity_poly.pdbx_strand_id
1 'polypeptide(L)'
;MMILNNGYDFNSITRKKILKATNEALNNYHYRTLFKSEDEIVKHGKYEKSELRFILDSILEVETARKYILDELYDKMPLSLKEILNLFEFPEENIIRDVIYLVVQGYLEKFIDKSTGNLRYRLIQKKFKPQKNVIDTISIIQENNLCCQCGLCSSICPSDGIKLTNKNIFVDEIVCIRCGLCYYVCPQSFSFKDEINYLKSQKYDLRYTKYLGYYKNIYSARTHIQKIWDYIQDGGIVSTLIYYMLKNKLVDAVITVKHSKNFWKPEIDIVQDFEKIKQVGGTIYTHTPLLSVLNETKNYENIAIIALPCKINALQKGSLFPVRLPLFDNIKYKIGLFCWESLSYNNMFQFIAKNFDVPIYEIIKMNIKKGKFIIDLESGDVLAIPLKEWYKYAYNFCNYCDDFTAEFADISIAGIGSKIGWSTIITRNENGENLFKKVLNANLIECRDLKKGDPNIELIEKVSKRKIERCKSIQSNK
;
A
#
# COMPACT_ATOMS: atom_id res chain seq x y z
N MET A 1 24.87 -7.26 -9.68
CA MET A 1 24.35 -7.63 -11.02
C MET A 1 22.89 -8.03 -10.83
N MET A 2 21.94 -7.25 -11.35
CA MET A 2 20.51 -7.58 -11.22
C MET A 2 20.20 -8.81 -12.08
N ILE A 3 19.65 -9.87 -11.49
CA ILE A 3 19.30 -11.09 -12.21
C ILE A 3 17.82 -11.01 -12.62
N LEU A 4 17.57 -10.99 -13.94
CA LEU A 4 16.22 -11.10 -14.47
C LEU A 4 15.71 -12.54 -14.27
N ASN A 5 14.69 -12.71 -13.45
CA ASN A 5 13.98 -13.97 -13.28
C ASN A 5 12.60 -13.67 -12.72
N ASN A 6 11.67 -13.16 -13.53
CA ASN A 6 10.32 -12.87 -13.04
C ASN A 6 9.53 -14.14 -12.66
N GLY A 7 10.15 -15.33 -12.73
CA GLY A 7 9.55 -16.61 -12.36
C GLY A 7 8.79 -17.27 -13.50
N TYR A 8 8.85 -16.72 -14.73
CA TYR A 8 8.24 -17.36 -15.88
C TYR A 8 9.17 -18.43 -16.45
N ASP A 9 8.76 -19.69 -16.35
CA ASP A 9 9.45 -20.78 -17.03
C ASP A 9 8.86 -20.97 -18.43
N PHE A 10 9.54 -20.45 -19.45
CA PHE A 10 9.12 -20.63 -20.83
C PHE A 10 9.59 -21.96 -21.45
N ASN A 11 10.34 -22.80 -20.73
CA ASN A 11 10.96 -24.00 -21.32
C ASN A 11 9.93 -25.06 -21.75
N SER A 12 8.76 -25.12 -21.09
CA SER A 12 7.68 -26.03 -21.47
C SER A 12 6.85 -25.53 -22.67
N ILE A 13 7.11 -24.32 -23.16
CA ILE A 13 6.37 -23.70 -24.26
C ILE A 13 7.18 -23.82 -25.56
N THR A 14 6.52 -24.20 -26.65
CA THR A 14 7.19 -24.30 -27.96
C THR A 14 7.83 -22.96 -28.37
N ARG A 15 9.04 -23.02 -28.92
CA ARG A 15 9.78 -21.83 -29.40
C ARG A 15 8.96 -20.95 -30.35
N LYS A 16 8.12 -21.56 -31.20
CA LYS A 16 7.23 -20.86 -32.12
C LYS A 16 6.23 -19.95 -31.38
N LYS A 17 5.58 -20.46 -30.32
CA LYS A 17 4.63 -19.68 -29.50
C LYS A 17 5.33 -18.53 -28.78
N ILE A 18 6.49 -18.79 -28.17
CA ILE A 18 7.27 -17.77 -27.46
C ILE A 18 7.72 -16.65 -28.42
N LEU A 19 8.27 -17.00 -29.59
CA LEU A 19 8.71 -16.00 -30.58
C LEU A 19 7.54 -15.14 -31.07
N LYS A 20 6.38 -15.75 -31.32
CA LYS A 20 5.16 -15.00 -31.66
C LYS A 20 4.78 -14.02 -30.54
N ALA A 21 4.66 -14.52 -29.31
CA ALA A 21 4.29 -13.71 -28.15
C ALA A 21 5.28 -12.57 -27.87
N THR A 22 6.58 -12.83 -27.99
CA THR A 22 7.65 -11.83 -27.81
C THR A 22 7.59 -10.76 -28.88
N ASN A 23 7.37 -11.15 -30.14
CA ASN A 23 7.25 -10.20 -31.24
C ASN A 23 6.02 -9.28 -31.08
N GLU A 24 4.92 -9.81 -30.54
CA GLU A 24 3.76 -8.99 -30.17
C GLU A 24 4.05 -8.10 -28.95
N ALA A 25 4.79 -8.59 -27.96
CA ALA A 25 5.17 -7.84 -26.76
C ALA A 25 6.06 -6.62 -27.08
N LEU A 26 6.93 -6.70 -28.09
CA LEU A 26 7.73 -5.54 -28.57
C LEU A 26 6.86 -4.38 -29.07
N ASN A 27 5.61 -4.65 -29.45
CA ASN A 27 4.66 -3.63 -29.85
C ASN A 27 3.89 -3.01 -28.67
N ASN A 28 4.09 -3.49 -27.44
CA ASN A 28 3.48 -2.93 -26.24
C ASN A 28 3.87 -1.45 -26.08
N TYR A 29 2.87 -0.61 -25.80
CA TYR A 29 3.06 0.83 -25.68
C TYR A 29 4.05 1.21 -24.57
N HIS A 30 3.95 0.61 -23.38
CA HIS A 30 4.77 0.95 -22.23
C HIS A 30 6.25 0.63 -22.51
N TYR A 31 6.51 -0.56 -23.05
CA TYR A 31 7.85 -0.95 -23.48
C TYR A 31 8.43 0.06 -24.49
N ARG A 32 7.69 0.34 -25.58
CA ARG A 32 8.16 1.26 -26.63
C ARG A 32 8.38 2.68 -26.14
N THR A 33 7.52 3.17 -25.24
CA THR A 33 7.60 4.53 -24.69
C THR A 33 8.83 4.68 -23.81
N LEU A 34 9.09 3.73 -22.91
CA LEU A 34 10.29 3.72 -22.08
C LEU A 34 11.56 3.55 -22.93
N PHE A 35 11.54 2.63 -23.89
CA PHE A 35 12.68 2.36 -24.77
C PHE A 35 13.08 3.58 -25.60
N LYS A 36 12.10 4.27 -26.19
CA LYS A 36 12.35 5.47 -27.01
C LYS A 36 12.80 6.68 -26.19
N SER A 37 12.47 6.70 -24.90
CA SER A 37 12.79 7.81 -24.00
C SER A 37 13.99 7.49 -23.10
N GLU A 38 14.81 6.48 -23.43
CA GLU A 38 15.91 6.00 -22.58
C GLU A 38 16.87 7.13 -22.20
N ASP A 39 17.36 7.87 -23.19
CA ASP A 39 18.33 8.95 -22.97
C ASP A 39 17.73 10.13 -22.19
N GLU A 40 16.45 10.45 -22.40
CA GLU A 40 15.75 11.50 -21.66
C GLU A 40 15.56 11.10 -20.19
N ILE A 41 15.12 9.87 -19.92
CA ILE A 41 14.95 9.34 -18.56
C ILE A 41 16.29 9.37 -17.81
N VAL A 42 17.36 8.89 -18.43
CA VAL A 42 18.70 8.86 -17.81
C VAL A 42 19.20 10.28 -17.52
N LYS A 43 18.90 11.25 -18.40
CA LYS A 43 19.27 12.66 -18.18
C LYS A 43 18.65 13.27 -16.93
N HIS A 44 17.46 12.81 -16.50
CA HIS A 44 16.83 13.26 -15.25
C HIS A 44 17.51 12.69 -14.00
N GLY A 45 18.39 11.69 -14.13
CA GLY A 45 19.25 11.19 -13.04
C GLY A 45 18.56 10.33 -11.98
N LYS A 46 17.26 10.04 -12.14
CA LYS A 46 16.50 9.23 -11.18
C LYS A 46 16.69 7.73 -11.34
N TYR A 47 16.96 7.31 -12.57
CA TYR A 47 17.29 5.94 -12.92
C TYR A 47 18.62 5.92 -13.67
N GLU A 48 19.49 5.00 -13.25
CA GLU A 48 20.66 4.66 -14.06
C GLU A 48 20.25 3.91 -15.31
N LYS A 49 21.10 3.94 -16.34
CA LYS A 49 20.85 3.21 -17.60
C LYS A 49 20.71 1.70 -17.38
N SER A 50 21.47 1.14 -16.43
CA SER A 50 21.39 -0.26 -15.99
C SER A 50 20.02 -0.60 -15.39
N GLU A 51 19.53 0.25 -14.48
CA GLU A 51 18.20 0.10 -13.86
C GLU A 51 17.09 0.18 -14.90
N LEU A 52 17.17 1.15 -15.83
CA LEU A 52 16.16 1.31 -16.86
C LEU A 52 16.10 0.12 -17.81
N ARG A 53 17.26 -0.43 -18.20
CA ARG A 53 17.34 -1.66 -19.01
C ARG A 53 16.75 -2.86 -18.28
N PHE A 54 17.03 -3.00 -16.99
CA PHE A 54 16.42 -4.06 -16.18
C PHE A 54 14.88 -3.94 -16.14
N ILE A 55 14.33 -2.72 -16.05
CA ILE A 55 12.89 -2.48 -16.12
C ILE A 55 12.34 -2.84 -17.50
N LEU A 56 13.03 -2.46 -18.58
CA LEU A 56 12.63 -2.77 -19.96
C LEU A 56 12.60 -4.28 -20.20
N ASP A 57 13.64 -4.99 -19.80
CA ASP A 57 13.73 -6.45 -19.91
C ASP A 57 12.61 -7.13 -19.10
N SER A 58 12.32 -6.63 -17.89
CA SER A 58 11.24 -7.15 -17.05
C SER A 58 9.87 -6.94 -17.68
N ILE A 59 9.63 -5.75 -18.26
CA ILE A 59 8.38 -5.47 -18.98
C ILE A 59 8.26 -6.38 -20.20
N LEU A 60 9.33 -6.59 -20.97
CA LEU A 60 9.30 -7.43 -22.16
C LEU A 60 8.98 -8.90 -21.82
N GLU A 61 9.61 -9.46 -20.79
CA GLU A 61 9.35 -10.82 -20.30
C GLU A 61 7.88 -11.01 -19.90
N VAL A 62 7.36 -10.06 -19.12
CA VAL A 62 5.98 -10.09 -18.61
C VAL A 62 4.96 -9.88 -19.73
N GLU A 63 5.23 -8.96 -20.66
CA GLU A 63 4.37 -8.77 -21.83
C GLU A 63 4.39 -9.99 -22.74
N THR A 64 5.52 -10.68 -22.86
CA THR A 64 5.60 -11.96 -23.58
C THR A 64 4.70 -12.99 -22.93
N ALA A 65 4.74 -13.14 -21.59
CA ALA A 65 3.84 -14.03 -20.87
C ALA A 65 2.37 -13.65 -21.06
N ARG A 66 2.03 -12.35 -21.01
CA ARG A 66 0.66 -11.86 -21.24
C ARG A 66 0.14 -12.16 -22.64
N LYS A 67 0.98 -12.00 -23.67
CA LYS A 67 0.60 -12.35 -25.05
C LYS A 67 0.40 -13.85 -25.21
N TYR A 68 1.25 -14.66 -24.58
CA TYR A 68 1.05 -16.09 -24.52
C TYR A 68 -0.25 -16.48 -23.80
N ILE A 69 -0.55 -15.88 -22.64
CA ILE A 69 -1.81 -16.10 -21.91
C ILE A 69 -3.02 -15.76 -22.78
N LEU A 70 -3.02 -14.62 -23.47
CA LEU A 70 -4.11 -14.22 -24.36
C LEU A 70 -4.32 -15.22 -25.50
N ASP A 71 -3.23 -15.71 -26.10
CA ASP A 71 -3.27 -16.72 -27.16
C ASP A 71 -3.87 -18.05 -26.64
N GLU A 72 -3.53 -18.48 -25.43
CA GLU A 72 -4.09 -19.71 -24.84
C GLU A 72 -5.55 -19.54 -24.40
N LEU A 73 -5.98 -18.33 -24.04
CA LEU A 73 -7.38 -18.05 -23.70
C LEU A 73 -8.29 -17.90 -24.94
N TYR A 74 -7.71 -17.90 -26.14
CA TYR A 74 -8.43 -17.78 -27.40
C TYR A 74 -9.48 -18.88 -27.58
N ASP A 75 -10.70 -18.50 -27.95
CA ASP A 75 -11.87 -19.38 -28.16
C ASP A 75 -12.31 -20.22 -26.94
N LYS A 76 -11.75 -19.97 -25.75
CA LYS A 76 -12.25 -20.59 -24.52
C LYS A 76 -13.54 -19.91 -24.04
N MET A 77 -14.46 -20.72 -23.50
CA MET A 77 -15.59 -20.22 -22.73
C MET A 77 -15.10 -19.42 -21.51
N PRO A 78 -15.92 -18.53 -20.91
CA PRO A 78 -15.51 -17.78 -19.73
C PRO A 78 -14.97 -18.69 -18.63
N LEU A 79 -13.82 -18.37 -18.05
CA LEU A 79 -13.11 -19.18 -17.06
C LEU A 79 -13.14 -18.49 -15.69
N SER A 80 -13.22 -19.27 -14.62
CA SER A 80 -12.88 -18.84 -13.27
C SER A 80 -11.37 -18.61 -13.15
N LEU A 81 -10.95 -17.88 -12.10
CA LEU A 81 -9.53 -17.66 -11.85
C LEU A 81 -8.76 -18.98 -11.66
N LYS A 82 -9.37 -19.95 -10.95
CA LYS A 82 -8.81 -21.30 -10.75
C LYS A 82 -8.53 -22.01 -12.07
N GLU A 83 -9.50 -21.96 -12.99
CA GLU A 83 -9.36 -22.59 -14.30
C GLU A 83 -8.24 -21.94 -15.12
N ILE A 84 -8.08 -20.60 -15.04
CA ILE A 84 -6.97 -19.90 -15.69
C ILE A 84 -5.63 -20.32 -15.08
N LEU A 85 -5.50 -20.38 -13.76
CA LEU A 85 -4.27 -20.80 -13.09
C LEU A 85 -3.82 -22.19 -13.56
N ASN A 86 -4.76 -23.13 -13.70
CA ASN A 86 -4.48 -24.50 -14.14
C ASN A 86 -4.04 -24.63 -15.61
N LEU A 87 -4.14 -23.57 -16.42
CA LEU A 87 -3.70 -23.59 -17.83
C LEU A 87 -2.20 -23.34 -17.99
N PHE A 88 -1.53 -22.78 -16.98
CA PHE A 88 -0.17 -22.27 -17.13
C PHE A 88 0.73 -22.82 -16.02
N GLU A 89 1.95 -23.22 -16.39
CA GLU A 89 3.00 -23.61 -15.45
C GLU A 89 3.80 -22.39 -14.95
N PHE A 90 3.10 -21.27 -14.72
CA PHE A 90 3.67 -20.05 -14.16
C PHE A 90 3.29 -19.91 -12.68
N PRO A 91 4.06 -19.18 -11.87
CA PRO A 91 3.67 -18.87 -10.49
C PRO A 91 2.28 -18.23 -10.44
N GLU A 92 1.42 -18.70 -9.53
CA GLU A 92 0.02 -18.23 -9.46
C GLU A 92 -0.10 -16.71 -9.30
N GLU A 93 0.82 -16.11 -8.52
CA GLU A 93 0.86 -14.65 -8.29
C GLU A 93 1.13 -13.87 -9.59
N ASN A 94 1.95 -14.43 -10.49
CA ASN A 94 2.23 -13.82 -11.79
C ASN A 94 1.02 -13.89 -12.71
N ILE A 95 0.36 -15.05 -12.79
CA ILE A 95 -0.84 -15.22 -13.62
C ILE A 95 -1.94 -14.27 -13.13
N ILE A 96 -2.13 -14.16 -11.82
CA ILE A 96 -3.14 -13.26 -11.24
C ILE A 96 -2.85 -11.80 -11.56
N ARG A 97 -1.61 -11.35 -11.38
CA ARG A 97 -1.21 -10.02 -11.81
C ARG A 97 -1.54 -9.80 -13.28
N ASP A 98 -1.20 -10.75 -14.15
CA ASP A 98 -1.41 -10.62 -15.58
C ASP A 98 -2.88 -10.60 -15.96
N VAL A 99 -3.72 -11.42 -15.33
CA VAL A 99 -5.18 -11.39 -15.51
C VAL A 99 -5.73 -10.02 -15.12
N ILE A 100 -5.33 -9.45 -13.97
CA ILE A 100 -5.74 -8.10 -13.56
C ILE A 100 -5.31 -7.07 -14.60
N TYR A 101 -4.05 -7.13 -15.04
CA TYR A 101 -3.53 -6.20 -16.06
C TYR A 101 -4.32 -6.29 -17.36
N LEU A 102 -4.60 -7.50 -17.83
CA LEU A 102 -5.36 -7.75 -19.06
C LEU A 102 -6.81 -7.28 -18.95
N VAL A 103 -7.43 -7.33 -17.77
CA VAL A 103 -8.74 -6.71 -17.50
C VAL A 103 -8.64 -5.19 -17.60
N VAL A 104 -7.65 -4.58 -16.93
CA VAL A 104 -7.42 -3.12 -16.95
C VAL A 104 -7.17 -2.61 -18.37
N GLN A 105 -6.48 -3.40 -19.19
CA GLN A 105 -6.22 -3.09 -20.60
C GLN A 105 -7.38 -3.43 -21.54
N GLY A 106 -8.49 -3.97 -21.04
CA GLY A 106 -9.68 -4.28 -21.83
C GLY A 106 -9.56 -5.51 -22.73
N TYR A 107 -8.54 -6.35 -22.53
CA TYR A 107 -8.45 -7.64 -23.22
C TYR A 107 -9.40 -8.68 -22.61
N LEU A 108 -9.56 -8.65 -21.28
CA LEU A 108 -10.45 -9.52 -20.53
C LEU A 108 -11.61 -8.76 -19.90
N GLU A 109 -12.79 -9.35 -19.92
CA GLU A 109 -13.95 -8.93 -19.12
C GLU A 109 -13.93 -9.68 -17.79
N LYS A 110 -14.08 -8.96 -16.68
CA LYS A 110 -14.33 -9.54 -15.35
C LYS A 110 -15.82 -9.38 -15.03
N PHE A 111 -16.52 -10.47 -14.75
CA PHE A 111 -17.95 -10.44 -14.42
C PHE A 111 -18.35 -11.53 -13.42
N ILE A 112 -19.50 -11.34 -12.77
CA ILE A 112 -20.10 -12.35 -11.89
C ILE A 112 -21.06 -13.20 -12.73
N ASP A 113 -20.83 -14.50 -12.76
CA ASP A 113 -21.75 -15.45 -13.38
C ASP A 113 -23.02 -15.55 -12.53
N LYS A 114 -24.17 -15.19 -13.10
CA LYS A 114 -25.46 -15.17 -12.41
C LYS A 114 -25.92 -16.55 -11.94
N SER A 115 -25.47 -17.61 -12.61
CA SER A 115 -25.88 -18.98 -12.27
C SER A 115 -25.12 -19.55 -11.08
N THR A 116 -23.82 -19.20 -10.96
CA THR A 116 -22.94 -19.74 -9.92
C THR A 116 -22.60 -18.73 -8.82
N GLY A 117 -22.85 -17.43 -9.04
CA GLY A 117 -22.38 -16.35 -8.18
C GLY A 117 -20.87 -16.13 -8.20
N ASN A 118 -20.14 -16.88 -9.04
CA ASN A 118 -18.68 -16.87 -9.06
C ASN A 118 -18.12 -15.85 -10.05
N LEU A 119 -16.93 -15.34 -9.74
CA LEU A 119 -16.20 -14.46 -10.63
C LEU A 119 -15.63 -15.24 -11.82
N ARG A 120 -15.90 -14.75 -13.04
CA ARG A 120 -15.38 -15.32 -14.29
C ARG A 120 -14.75 -14.24 -15.17
N TYR A 121 -13.89 -14.69 -16.07
CA TYR A 121 -13.13 -13.90 -17.01
C TYR A 121 -13.38 -14.39 -18.44
N ARG A 122 -13.58 -13.47 -19.37
CA ARG A 122 -13.77 -13.79 -20.80
C ARG A 122 -12.92 -12.88 -21.68
N LEU A 123 -12.30 -13.42 -22.72
CA LEU A 123 -11.62 -12.64 -23.75
C LEU A 123 -12.62 -11.80 -24.57
N ILE A 124 -12.43 -10.48 -24.64
CA ILE A 124 -13.32 -9.56 -25.39
C ILE A 124 -12.72 -9.17 -26.74
N GLN A 125 -11.39 -9.06 -26.86
CA GLN A 125 -10.73 -8.56 -28.06
C GLN A 125 -9.50 -9.40 -28.43
N LYS A 126 -9.44 -9.84 -29.70
CA LYS A 126 -8.29 -10.56 -30.29
C LYS A 126 -7.22 -9.62 -30.86
N LYS A 127 -7.59 -8.40 -31.24
CA LYS A 127 -6.68 -7.37 -31.76
C LYS A 127 -7.02 -6.05 -31.11
N PHE A 128 -6.12 -5.54 -30.29
CA PHE A 128 -6.22 -4.20 -29.74
C PHE A 128 -6.17 -3.18 -30.88
N LYS A 129 -7.30 -2.52 -31.16
CA LYS A 129 -7.26 -1.13 -31.64
C LYS A 129 -7.34 -0.30 -30.37
N PRO A 130 -6.36 0.55 -30.04
CA PRO A 130 -6.47 1.43 -28.88
C PRO A 130 -7.78 2.21 -28.99
N GLN A 131 -8.80 1.81 -28.22
CA GLN A 131 -10.00 2.60 -28.07
C GLN A 131 -9.61 3.76 -27.16
N LYS A 132 -9.23 4.87 -27.81
CA LYS A 132 -8.59 6.09 -27.29
C LYS A 132 -7.07 6.00 -27.11
N ASN A 133 -6.37 6.86 -27.83
CA ASN A 133 -4.95 7.19 -27.71
C ASN A 133 -4.61 7.95 -26.40
N VAL A 134 -5.31 7.68 -25.31
CA VAL A 134 -5.05 8.32 -24.01
C VAL A 134 -4.84 7.20 -23.01
N ILE A 135 -3.59 6.85 -22.75
CA ILE A 135 -3.28 6.16 -21.50
C ILE A 135 -3.59 7.16 -20.40
N ASP A 136 -4.48 6.75 -19.50
CA ASP A 136 -4.78 7.51 -18.31
C ASP A 136 -3.49 7.70 -17.53
N THR A 137 -3.02 8.95 -17.46
CA THR A 137 -1.97 9.32 -16.53
C THR A 137 -2.58 9.41 -15.14
N ILE A 138 -1.73 9.59 -14.12
CA ILE A 138 -2.22 9.81 -12.76
C ILE A 138 -3.12 11.07 -12.64
N SER A 139 -3.14 11.96 -13.64
CA SER A 139 -4.00 13.14 -13.69
C SER A 139 -5.48 12.80 -13.51
N ILE A 140 -5.97 11.68 -14.08
CA ILE A 140 -7.38 11.27 -13.92
C ILE A 140 -7.78 11.06 -12.45
N ILE A 141 -6.85 10.56 -11.62
CA ILE A 141 -7.07 10.34 -10.19
C ILE A 141 -7.23 11.67 -9.46
N GLN A 142 -6.47 12.68 -9.87
CA GLN A 142 -6.55 14.02 -9.31
C GLN A 142 -7.80 14.76 -9.78
N GLU A 143 -8.12 14.72 -11.06
CA GLU A 143 -9.31 15.34 -11.65
C GLU A 143 -10.60 14.84 -11.00
N ASN A 144 -10.62 13.57 -10.60
CA ASN A 144 -11.75 12.96 -9.87
C ASN A 144 -11.66 13.11 -8.34
N ASN A 145 -10.69 13.87 -7.81
CA ASN A 145 -10.47 14.09 -6.37
C ASN A 145 -10.28 12.80 -5.55
N LEU A 146 -9.68 11.77 -6.16
CA LEU A 146 -9.44 10.46 -5.55
C LEU A 146 -8.04 10.32 -4.96
N CYS A 147 -7.12 11.25 -5.26
CA CYS A 147 -5.73 11.16 -4.84
C CYS A 147 -5.60 11.02 -3.32
N CYS A 148 -5.10 9.86 -2.86
CA CYS A 148 -4.81 9.60 -1.46
C CYS A 148 -3.43 10.10 -1.02
N GLN A 149 -2.77 10.92 -1.84
CA GLN A 149 -1.48 11.56 -1.59
C GLN A 149 -0.38 10.60 -1.07
N CYS A 150 -0.34 9.34 -1.50
CA CYS A 150 0.61 8.37 -0.95
C CYS A 150 2.08 8.68 -1.31
N GLY A 151 2.32 9.35 -2.43
CA GLY A 151 3.64 9.75 -2.92
C GLY A 151 4.30 8.75 -3.88
N LEU A 152 3.78 7.53 -4.03
CA LEU A 152 4.43 6.46 -4.80
C LEU A 152 4.63 6.83 -6.28
N CYS A 153 3.65 7.50 -6.90
CA CYS A 153 3.73 7.95 -8.29
C CYS A 153 4.93 8.86 -8.54
N SER A 154 5.25 9.75 -7.59
CA SER A 154 6.44 10.59 -7.68
C SER A 154 7.71 9.76 -7.59
N SER A 155 7.81 8.85 -6.62
CA SER A 155 9.00 7.99 -6.44
C SER A 155 9.34 7.13 -7.66
N ILE A 156 8.32 6.61 -8.36
CA ILE A 156 8.53 5.68 -9.48
C ILE A 156 8.52 6.34 -10.87
N CYS A 157 8.30 7.66 -10.96
CA CYS A 157 8.22 8.35 -12.25
C CYS A 157 9.60 8.41 -12.91
N PRO A 158 9.83 7.77 -14.07
CA PRO A 158 11.17 7.69 -14.67
C PRO A 158 11.69 9.03 -15.17
N SER A 159 10.83 9.89 -15.71
CA SER A 159 11.22 11.23 -16.16
C SER A 159 11.18 12.30 -15.06
N ASP A 160 10.88 11.91 -13.80
CA ASP A 160 10.73 12.85 -12.68
C ASP A 160 9.69 13.98 -12.90
N GLY A 161 8.72 13.76 -13.79
CA GLY A 161 7.69 14.74 -14.14
C GLY A 161 6.54 14.90 -13.15
N ILE A 162 6.61 14.33 -11.94
CA ILE A 162 5.51 14.37 -10.95
C ILE A 162 5.99 15.04 -9.67
N LYS A 163 5.43 16.23 -9.39
CA LYS A 163 5.69 17.00 -8.18
C LYS A 163 4.55 16.83 -7.18
N LEU A 164 4.89 16.74 -5.89
CA LEU A 164 3.93 16.68 -4.81
C LEU A 164 3.72 18.07 -4.21
N THR A 165 2.47 18.42 -3.93
CA THR A 165 2.10 19.64 -3.20
C THR A 165 1.32 19.28 -1.93
N ASN A 166 1.04 20.26 -1.08
CA ASN A 166 0.29 20.04 0.17
C ASN A 166 -1.10 19.42 -0.04
N LYS A 167 -1.73 19.67 -1.20
CA LYS A 167 -3.10 19.22 -1.48
C LYS A 167 -3.20 18.26 -2.66
N ASN A 168 -2.32 18.36 -3.64
CA ASN A 168 -2.45 17.63 -4.90
C ASN A 168 -1.09 17.14 -5.42
N ILE A 169 -1.12 16.36 -6.49
CA ILE A 169 0.05 16.14 -7.32
C ILE A 169 0.04 17.16 -8.47
N PHE A 170 1.17 17.32 -9.15
CA PHE A 170 1.29 18.12 -10.37
C PHE A 170 2.09 17.31 -11.37
N VAL A 171 1.51 17.06 -12.54
CA VAL A 171 2.17 16.39 -13.65
C VAL A 171 2.67 17.46 -14.61
N ASP A 172 3.98 17.51 -14.80
CA ASP A 172 4.60 18.37 -15.80
C ASP A 172 4.44 17.72 -17.17
N GLU A 173 3.51 18.24 -17.99
CA GLU A 173 3.19 17.70 -19.31
C GLU A 173 4.35 17.82 -20.33
N ILE A 174 5.34 18.68 -20.07
CA ILE A 174 6.54 18.80 -20.93
C ILE A 174 7.51 17.65 -20.62
N VAL A 175 7.65 17.29 -19.35
CA VAL A 175 8.55 16.23 -18.86
C VAL A 175 7.88 14.84 -18.89
N CYS A 176 6.55 14.79 -18.91
CA CYS A 176 5.80 13.54 -18.87
C CYS A 176 5.87 12.79 -20.21
N ILE A 177 6.60 11.68 -20.22
CA ILE A 177 6.66 10.77 -21.38
C ILE A 177 5.41 9.89 -21.55
N ARG A 178 4.37 10.08 -20.73
CA ARG A 178 3.09 9.33 -20.75
C ARG A 178 3.23 7.80 -20.65
N CYS A 179 4.26 7.31 -19.95
CA CYS A 179 4.52 5.88 -19.78
C CYS A 179 3.46 5.11 -18.96
N GLY A 180 2.56 5.78 -18.22
CA GLY A 180 1.47 5.14 -17.49
C GLY A 180 1.84 4.42 -16.18
N LEU A 181 3.13 4.27 -15.83
CA LEU A 181 3.55 3.54 -14.63
C LEU A 181 2.89 4.06 -13.34
N CYS A 182 2.78 5.39 -13.22
CA CYS A 182 2.13 6.07 -12.11
C CYS A 182 0.66 5.66 -11.91
N TYR A 183 -0.07 5.39 -12.99
CA TYR A 183 -1.46 4.96 -12.94
C TYR A 183 -1.56 3.52 -12.41
N TYR A 184 -0.69 2.61 -12.87
CA TYR A 184 -0.74 1.21 -12.44
C TYR A 184 -0.38 0.99 -10.98
N VAL A 185 0.58 1.74 -10.44
CA VAL A 185 0.92 1.65 -9.00
C VAL A 185 -0.12 2.32 -8.10
N CYS A 186 -0.99 3.17 -8.66
CA CYS A 186 -1.90 3.97 -7.85
C CYS A 186 -2.96 3.08 -7.18
N PRO A 187 -3.10 3.12 -5.84
CA PRO A 187 -4.12 2.32 -5.15
C PRO A 187 -5.55 2.76 -5.47
N GLN A 188 -5.73 3.89 -6.15
CA GLN A 188 -7.03 4.48 -6.49
C GLN A 188 -7.41 4.30 -7.97
N SER A 189 -6.56 3.66 -8.79
CA SER A 189 -6.84 3.49 -10.24
C SER A 189 -7.71 2.30 -10.57
N PHE A 190 -7.44 1.14 -9.97
CA PHE A 190 -8.23 -0.07 -10.15
C PHE A 190 -8.03 -1.01 -8.96
N SER A 191 -9.03 -1.85 -8.69
CA SER A 191 -8.99 -2.85 -7.63
C SER A 191 -8.14 -4.06 -8.05
N PHE A 192 -7.40 -4.60 -7.08
CA PHE A 192 -6.65 -5.85 -7.18
C PHE A 192 -7.00 -6.82 -6.02
N LYS A 193 -7.95 -6.42 -5.16
CA LYS A 193 -8.17 -7.08 -3.86
C LYS A 193 -8.77 -8.47 -4.00
N ASP A 194 -9.75 -8.66 -4.89
CA ASP A 194 -10.46 -9.93 -5.03
C ASP A 194 -9.51 -11.05 -5.44
N GLU A 195 -8.66 -10.77 -6.42
CA GLU A 195 -7.70 -11.72 -6.96
C GLU A 195 -6.59 -12.04 -5.93
N ILE A 196 -6.09 -11.06 -5.18
CA ILE A 196 -5.11 -11.32 -4.11
C ILE A 196 -5.77 -12.06 -2.94
N ASN A 197 -7.03 -11.77 -2.62
CA ASN A 197 -7.77 -12.50 -1.59
C ASN A 197 -8.04 -13.93 -2.02
N TYR A 198 -8.24 -14.19 -3.32
CA TYR A 198 -8.30 -15.55 -3.85
C TYR A 198 -7.02 -16.34 -3.55
N LEU A 199 -5.82 -15.78 -3.80
CA LEU A 199 -4.55 -16.44 -3.42
C LEU A 199 -4.47 -16.73 -1.93
N LYS A 200 -4.80 -15.75 -1.10
CA LYS A 200 -4.78 -15.91 0.36
C LYS A 200 -5.78 -16.98 0.82
N SER A 201 -6.92 -17.12 0.15
CA SER A 201 -7.93 -18.13 0.46
C SER A 201 -7.45 -19.57 0.29
N GLN A 202 -6.41 -19.79 -0.53
CA GLN A 202 -5.81 -21.12 -0.72
C GLN A 202 -4.80 -21.48 0.39
N LYS A 203 -4.45 -20.54 1.28
CA LYS A 203 -3.50 -20.76 2.37
C LYS A 203 -4.23 -21.18 3.65
N TYR A 204 -4.09 -22.45 4.04
CA TYR A 204 -4.78 -23.05 5.19
C TYR A 204 -4.38 -22.46 6.56
N ASP A 205 -3.23 -21.80 6.66
CA ASP A 205 -2.71 -21.20 7.90
C ASP A 205 -3.25 -19.78 8.16
N LEU A 206 -4.03 -19.22 7.22
CA LEU A 206 -4.67 -17.92 7.35
C LEU A 206 -6.11 -18.06 7.82
N ARG A 207 -6.48 -17.24 8.79
CA ARG A 207 -7.86 -16.95 9.18
C ARG A 207 -8.38 -15.81 8.32
N TYR A 208 -9.71 -15.76 8.17
CA TYR A 208 -10.38 -14.70 7.43
C TYR A 208 -11.63 -14.24 8.16
N THR A 209 -11.84 -12.93 8.19
CA THR A 209 -13.18 -12.37 8.41
C THR A 209 -13.44 -11.27 7.39
N LYS A 210 -14.71 -11.08 7.02
CA LYS A 210 -15.12 -10.05 6.05
C LYS A 210 -14.63 -8.64 6.42
N TYR A 211 -14.46 -8.37 7.71
CA TYR A 211 -14.15 -7.02 8.22
C TYR A 211 -12.68 -6.82 8.57
N LEU A 212 -11.92 -7.89 8.84
CA LEU A 212 -10.49 -7.77 9.16
C LEU A 212 -9.59 -8.20 7.99
N GLY A 213 -10.14 -8.83 6.96
CA GLY A 213 -9.38 -9.46 5.90
C GLY A 213 -8.69 -10.74 6.38
N TYR A 214 -7.66 -11.16 5.66
CA TYR A 214 -6.84 -12.33 6.04
C TYR A 214 -5.80 -11.99 7.10
N TYR A 215 -5.57 -12.91 8.03
CA TYR A 215 -4.59 -12.79 9.11
C TYR A 215 -4.19 -14.15 9.69
N LYS A 216 -3.04 -14.22 10.38
CA LYS A 216 -2.62 -15.39 11.17
C LYS A 216 -3.18 -15.34 12.58
N ASN A 217 -2.80 -14.32 13.36
CA ASN A 217 -3.20 -14.17 14.76
C ASN A 217 -3.53 -12.73 15.12
N ILE A 218 -4.24 -12.58 16.24
CA ILE A 218 -4.56 -11.29 16.84
C ILE A 218 -4.11 -11.32 18.30
N TYR A 219 -3.40 -10.28 18.71
CA TYR A 219 -2.86 -10.12 20.06
C TYR A 219 -3.23 -8.76 20.64
N SER A 220 -3.20 -8.66 21.96
CA SER A 220 -3.05 -7.41 22.69
C SER A 220 -1.67 -7.41 23.32
N ALA A 221 -0.84 -6.38 23.08
CA ALA A 221 0.51 -6.30 23.66
C ALA A 221 0.88 -4.89 24.11
N ARG A 222 1.87 -4.82 25.01
CA ARG A 222 2.57 -3.58 25.35
C ARG A 222 4.07 -3.81 25.52
N THR A 223 4.83 -2.73 25.39
CA THR A 223 6.28 -2.71 25.53
C THR A 223 6.76 -2.84 26.98
N HIS A 224 7.88 -3.52 27.19
CA HIS A 224 8.67 -3.50 28.42
C HIS A 224 9.76 -2.42 28.40
N ILE A 225 10.00 -1.76 27.27
CA ILE A 225 11.08 -0.77 27.14
C ILE A 225 10.66 0.52 27.84
N GLN A 226 11.04 0.71 29.11
CA GLN A 226 10.62 1.87 29.92
C GLN A 226 10.92 3.22 29.24
N LYS A 227 12.09 3.36 28.62
CA LYS A 227 12.51 4.60 27.95
C LYS A 227 11.60 5.10 26.83
N ILE A 228 10.68 4.27 26.31
CA ILE A 228 9.74 4.70 25.26
C ILE A 228 8.39 5.16 25.79
N TRP A 229 8.10 4.98 27.08
CA TRP A 229 6.76 5.24 27.63
C TRP A 229 6.36 6.73 27.55
N ASP A 230 7.32 7.63 27.61
CA ASP A 230 7.10 9.08 27.65
C ASP A 230 6.54 9.64 26.35
N TYR A 231 6.66 8.91 25.23
CA TYR A 231 6.31 9.40 23.90
C TYR A 231 5.46 8.43 23.06
N ILE A 232 4.93 7.34 23.65
CA ILE A 232 4.08 6.39 22.92
C ILE A 232 2.61 6.81 22.89
N GLN A 233 1.94 6.47 21.79
CA GLN A 233 0.49 6.70 21.67
C GLN A 233 -0.31 5.72 22.53
N ASP A 234 -0.03 4.41 22.39
CA ASP A 234 -0.77 3.32 23.01
C ASP A 234 0.18 2.33 23.71
N GLY A 235 0.40 1.12 23.18
CA GLY A 235 1.24 0.09 23.79
C GLY A 235 2.73 0.12 23.41
N GLY A 236 3.17 1.08 22.60
CA GLY A 236 4.58 1.23 22.21
C GLY A 236 5.12 0.13 21.28
N ILE A 237 4.25 -0.65 20.64
CA ILE A 237 4.66 -1.80 19.81
C ILE A 237 5.42 -1.36 18.56
N VAL A 238 4.97 -0.31 17.86
CA VAL A 238 5.65 0.19 16.65
C VAL A 238 7.09 0.58 16.98
N SER A 239 7.30 1.41 18.00
CA SER A 239 8.63 1.82 18.47
C SER A 239 9.49 0.63 18.91
N THR A 240 8.88 -0.39 19.54
CA THR A 240 9.58 -1.62 19.93
C THR A 240 10.01 -2.45 18.72
N LEU A 241 9.19 -2.54 17.68
CA LEU A 241 9.53 -3.19 16.41
C LEU A 241 10.69 -2.45 15.72
N ILE A 242 10.65 -1.12 15.63
CA ILE A 242 11.74 -0.31 15.08
C ILE A 242 13.05 -0.61 15.83
N TYR A 243 13.02 -0.52 17.15
CA TYR A 243 14.17 -0.80 18.00
C TYR A 243 14.72 -2.21 17.74
N TYR A 244 13.87 -3.22 17.73
CA TYR A 244 14.29 -4.60 17.53
C TYR A 244 14.88 -4.83 16.14
N MET A 245 14.22 -4.33 15.08
CA MET A 245 14.67 -4.52 13.70
C MET A 245 16.01 -3.86 13.44
N LEU A 246 16.21 -2.61 13.88
CA LEU A 246 17.49 -1.90 13.72
C LEU A 246 18.60 -2.51 14.57
N LYS A 247 18.33 -2.78 15.86
CA LYS A 247 19.32 -3.35 16.78
C LYS A 247 19.85 -4.70 16.33
N ASN A 248 18.98 -5.55 15.78
CA ASN A 248 19.34 -6.88 15.28
C ASN A 248 19.72 -6.88 13.79
N LYS A 249 19.87 -5.70 13.17
CA LYS A 249 20.20 -5.54 11.74
C LYS A 249 19.30 -6.36 10.82
N LEU A 250 18.01 -6.47 11.18
CA LEU A 250 17.02 -7.06 10.29
C LEU A 250 16.71 -6.13 9.13
N VAL A 251 16.82 -4.83 9.36
CA VAL A 251 16.69 -3.75 8.38
C VAL A 251 17.78 -2.70 8.63
N ASP A 252 18.16 -2.00 7.57
CA ASP A 252 19.13 -0.91 7.57
C ASP A 252 18.45 0.43 7.86
N ALA A 253 17.18 0.56 7.47
CA ALA A 253 16.39 1.75 7.65
C ALA A 253 14.90 1.46 7.87
N VAL A 254 14.23 2.35 8.59
CA VAL A 254 12.77 2.37 8.72
C VAL A 254 12.21 3.69 8.22
N ILE A 255 11.33 3.62 7.23
CA ILE A 255 10.59 4.78 6.71
C ILE A 255 9.33 4.98 7.55
N THR A 256 9.23 6.14 8.20
CA THR A 256 8.10 6.51 9.05
C THR A 256 7.91 8.03 9.08
N VAL A 257 7.01 8.51 9.93
CA VAL A 257 6.75 9.93 10.16
C VAL A 257 7.28 10.33 11.54
N LYS A 258 7.87 11.52 11.63
CA LYS A 258 8.24 12.21 12.87
C LYS A 258 7.52 13.54 13.01
N HIS A 259 7.57 14.11 14.20
CA HIS A 259 7.23 15.52 14.40
C HIS A 259 8.32 16.41 13.79
N SER A 260 7.92 17.37 12.95
CA SER A 260 8.82 18.42 12.47
C SER A 260 9.10 19.45 13.58
N LYS A 261 9.91 20.48 13.27
CA LYS A 261 10.08 21.65 14.14
C LYS A 261 8.76 22.41 14.41
N ASN A 262 7.80 22.35 13.48
CA ASN A 262 6.48 22.94 13.69
C ASN A 262 5.58 21.94 14.43
N PHE A 263 4.90 22.41 15.48
CA PHE A 263 4.00 21.61 16.31
C PHE A 263 2.99 20.84 15.46
N TRP A 264 2.90 19.53 15.70
CA TRP A 264 1.98 18.60 15.05
C TRP A 264 2.06 18.54 13.51
N LYS A 265 3.11 19.12 12.91
CA LYS A 265 3.35 19.00 11.47
C LYS A 265 4.20 17.75 11.23
N PRO A 266 3.74 16.82 10.37
CA PRO A 266 4.46 15.60 10.11
C PRO A 266 5.62 15.86 9.15
N GLU A 267 6.69 15.11 9.34
CA GLU A 267 7.85 15.07 8.45
C GLU A 267 8.22 13.60 8.21
N ILE A 268 8.63 13.26 6.99
CA ILE A 268 9.09 11.92 6.66
C ILE A 268 10.48 11.73 7.27
N ASP A 269 10.74 10.56 7.86
CA ASP A 269 12.06 10.21 8.37
C ASP A 269 12.48 8.83 7.87
N ILE A 270 13.77 8.71 7.57
CA ILE A 270 14.45 7.45 7.25
C ILE A 270 15.31 7.12 8.47
N VAL A 271 14.75 6.34 9.39
CA VAL A 271 15.33 6.06 10.70
C VAL A 271 16.37 4.95 10.56
N GLN A 272 17.63 5.26 10.85
CA GLN A 272 18.75 4.31 10.89
C GLN A 272 19.28 4.08 12.31
N ASP A 273 18.89 4.95 13.26
CA ASP A 273 19.39 4.96 14.64
C ASP A 273 18.22 4.92 15.63
N PHE A 274 18.31 4.01 16.59
CA PHE A 274 17.30 3.82 17.62
C PHE A 274 17.22 4.99 18.61
N GLU A 275 18.26 5.81 18.75
CA GLU A 275 18.22 7.02 19.58
C GLU A 275 17.22 8.08 19.05
N LYS A 276 16.87 7.99 17.75
CA LYS A 276 15.86 8.84 17.13
C LYS A 276 14.42 8.35 17.34
N ILE A 277 14.19 7.20 17.99
CA ILE A 277 12.85 6.62 18.16
C ILE A 277 11.89 7.57 18.92
N LYS A 278 12.41 8.42 19.81
CA LYS A 278 11.60 9.44 20.51
C LYS A 278 10.90 10.43 19.58
N GLN A 279 11.49 10.71 18.42
CA GLN A 279 10.98 11.70 17.46
C GLN A 279 9.80 11.15 16.63
N VAL A 280 9.70 9.82 16.54
CA VAL A 280 8.67 9.10 15.77
C VAL A 280 7.57 8.52 16.66
N GLY A 281 7.58 8.87 17.95
CA GLY A 281 6.53 8.54 18.90
C GLY A 281 5.27 9.38 18.71
N GLY A 282 4.13 8.86 19.17
CA GLY A 282 2.85 9.57 19.13
C GLY A 282 2.16 9.54 17.76
N THR A 283 0.83 9.69 17.78
CA THR A 283 0.06 9.77 16.54
C THR A 283 -0.06 11.21 16.08
N ILE A 284 0.40 11.50 14.87
CA ILE A 284 0.08 12.74 14.16
C ILE A 284 -1.11 12.48 13.23
N TYR A 285 -2.27 13.08 13.51
CA TYR A 285 -3.51 12.83 12.76
C TYR A 285 -3.57 13.52 11.38
N THR A 286 -2.42 13.83 10.80
CA THR A 286 -2.28 14.52 9.53
C THR A 286 -1.66 13.62 8.47
N HIS A 287 -2.00 13.87 7.22
CA HIS A 287 -1.52 13.10 6.10
C HIS A 287 -0.09 13.47 5.68
N THR A 288 0.63 12.51 5.11
CA THR A 288 1.99 12.70 4.57
C THR A 288 2.20 11.77 3.36
N PRO A 289 2.87 12.24 2.29
CA PRO A 289 3.22 11.42 1.15
C PRO A 289 4.44 10.53 1.44
N LEU A 290 4.29 9.63 2.40
CA LEU A 290 5.35 8.78 2.93
C LEU A 290 6.15 8.05 1.84
N LEU A 291 5.48 7.59 0.77
CA LEU A 291 6.13 6.80 -0.28
C LEU A 291 6.85 7.66 -1.32
N SER A 292 6.96 8.98 -1.11
CA SER A 292 7.70 9.88 -1.99
C SER A 292 9.22 9.72 -1.89
N VAL A 293 9.71 9.21 -0.76
CA VAL A 293 11.14 9.00 -0.49
C VAL A 293 11.65 7.61 -0.88
N LEU A 294 10.82 6.73 -1.45
CA LEU A 294 11.26 5.35 -1.76
C LEU A 294 12.44 5.31 -2.73
N ASN A 295 12.51 6.27 -3.66
CA ASN A 295 13.64 6.36 -4.58
C ASN A 295 14.96 6.66 -3.86
N GLU A 296 14.92 7.38 -2.74
CA GLU A 296 16.10 7.69 -1.91
C GLU A 296 16.56 6.45 -1.12
N THR A 297 15.72 5.42 -1.02
CA THR A 297 16.03 4.21 -0.26
C THR A 297 16.67 3.08 -1.08
N LYS A 298 16.96 3.29 -2.36
CA LYS A 298 17.55 2.28 -3.26
C LYS A 298 18.88 1.68 -2.76
N ASN A 299 19.65 2.44 -1.99
CA ASN A 299 20.96 2.02 -1.47
C ASN A 299 20.87 1.19 -0.18
N TYR A 300 19.68 1.04 0.41
CA TYR A 300 19.47 0.14 1.54
C TYR A 300 19.15 -1.26 1.04
N GLU A 301 19.70 -2.29 1.69
CA GLU A 301 19.47 -3.69 1.32
C GLU A 301 18.12 -4.16 1.86
N ASN A 302 17.79 -3.76 3.09
CA ASN A 302 16.57 -4.16 3.78
C ASN A 302 15.94 -2.95 4.47
N ILE A 303 14.72 -2.59 4.08
CA ILE A 303 13.95 -1.52 4.74
C ILE A 303 12.65 -2.04 5.35
N ALA A 304 12.21 -1.34 6.40
CA ALA A 304 10.84 -1.45 6.91
C ALA A 304 10.07 -0.16 6.62
N ILE A 305 8.75 -0.26 6.42
CA ILE A 305 7.88 0.89 6.20
C ILE A 305 6.71 0.83 7.17
N ILE A 306 6.49 1.91 7.94
CA ILE A 306 5.34 2.06 8.82
C ILE A 306 4.35 3.01 8.17
N ALA A 307 3.16 2.53 7.82
CA ALA A 307 2.23 3.32 7.02
C ALA A 307 0.74 3.08 7.29
N LEU A 308 -0.07 4.05 6.89
CA LEU A 308 -1.53 3.95 6.87
C LEU A 308 -2.01 3.01 5.74
N PRO A 309 -3.26 2.49 5.80
CA PRO A 309 -3.76 1.49 4.86
C PRO A 309 -3.64 1.88 3.38
N CYS A 310 -3.89 3.14 3.02
CA CYS A 310 -3.78 3.60 1.64
C CYS A 310 -2.35 3.49 1.06
N LYS A 311 -1.31 3.65 1.89
CA LYS A 311 0.09 3.46 1.49
C LYS A 311 0.44 1.97 1.43
N ILE A 312 -0.05 1.18 2.38
CA ILE A 312 0.12 -0.28 2.36
C ILE A 312 -0.50 -0.87 1.09
N ASN A 313 -1.67 -0.38 0.68
CA ASN A 313 -2.31 -0.74 -0.60
C ASN A 313 -1.47 -0.31 -1.79
N ALA A 314 -0.88 0.90 -1.77
CA ALA A 314 0.01 1.35 -2.83
C ALA A 314 1.26 0.48 -2.95
N LEU A 315 1.87 0.10 -1.83
CA LEU A 315 3.02 -0.82 -1.79
C LEU A 315 2.65 -2.20 -2.31
N GLN A 316 1.51 -2.76 -1.88
CA GLN A 316 1.03 -4.05 -2.38
C GLN A 316 0.74 -4.01 -3.89
N LYS A 317 0.18 -2.91 -4.39
CA LYS A 317 -0.06 -2.75 -5.81
C LYS A 317 1.24 -2.56 -6.58
N GLY A 318 2.17 -1.79 -6.03
CA GLY A 318 3.49 -1.53 -6.60
C GLY A 318 4.35 -2.79 -6.71
N SER A 319 4.27 -3.71 -5.75
CA SER A 319 4.95 -5.02 -5.85
C SER A 319 4.36 -5.91 -6.96
N LEU A 320 3.17 -5.58 -7.47
CA LEU A 320 2.53 -6.30 -8.58
C LEU A 320 2.70 -5.56 -9.92
N PHE A 321 2.67 -4.22 -9.94
CA PHE A 321 2.63 -3.44 -11.19
C PHE A 321 3.51 -2.19 -11.17
N PRO A 322 4.29 -1.90 -12.24
CA PRO A 322 4.80 -2.89 -13.19
C PRO A 322 5.73 -3.86 -12.45
N VAL A 323 6.01 -4.99 -13.07
CA VAL A 323 6.79 -6.06 -12.43
C VAL A 323 8.22 -5.61 -12.18
N ARG A 324 8.73 -5.88 -10.97
CA ARG A 324 10.13 -5.66 -10.55
C ARG A 324 10.67 -4.26 -10.85
N LEU A 325 10.01 -3.24 -10.31
CA LEU A 325 10.73 -2.00 -10.08
C LEU A 325 11.74 -2.23 -8.93
N PRO A 326 13.03 -1.91 -9.11
CA PRO A 326 14.06 -2.11 -8.08
C PRO A 326 13.72 -1.49 -6.72
N LEU A 327 12.83 -0.47 -6.72
CA LEU A 327 12.34 0.20 -5.52
C LEU A 327 11.54 -0.70 -4.55
N PHE A 328 11.08 -1.88 -4.96
CA PHE A 328 10.29 -2.77 -4.09
C PHE A 328 11.08 -3.96 -3.55
N ASP A 329 12.24 -4.29 -4.15
CA ASP A 329 12.98 -5.52 -3.83
C ASP A 329 13.63 -5.48 -2.44
N ASN A 330 13.91 -4.29 -1.90
CA ASN A 330 14.50 -4.10 -0.58
C ASN A 330 13.47 -3.94 0.55
N ILE A 331 12.16 -3.95 0.26
CA ILE A 331 11.12 -3.80 1.29
C ILE A 331 10.93 -5.13 2.02
N LYS A 332 11.53 -5.24 3.21
CA LYS A 332 11.48 -6.44 4.04
C LYS A 332 10.25 -6.53 4.93
N TYR A 333 9.81 -5.39 5.47
CA TYR A 333 8.67 -5.33 6.40
C TYR A 333 7.71 -4.17 6.09
N LYS A 334 6.42 -4.49 6.03
CA LYS A 334 5.31 -3.53 5.95
C LYS A 334 4.54 -3.55 7.27
N ILE A 335 4.65 -2.49 8.07
CA ILE A 335 3.92 -2.33 9.32
C ILE A 335 2.75 -1.37 9.08
N GLY A 336 1.53 -1.88 9.14
CA GLY A 336 0.30 -1.11 8.93
C GLY A 336 -0.23 -0.52 10.23
N LEU A 337 -0.69 0.72 10.20
CA LEU A 337 -1.47 1.31 11.29
C LEU A 337 -2.96 1.29 10.93
N PHE A 338 -3.85 1.06 11.90
CA PHE A 338 -5.28 1.22 11.62
C PHE A 338 -5.58 2.69 11.36
N CYS A 339 -6.52 2.96 10.45
CA CYS A 339 -6.86 4.32 10.08
C CYS A 339 -8.33 4.43 9.77
N TRP A 340 -9.05 5.32 10.46
CA TRP A 340 -10.41 5.68 10.11
C TRP A 340 -10.44 6.77 9.03
N GLU A 341 -9.72 7.87 9.26
CA GLU A 341 -9.52 8.99 8.33
C GLU A 341 -8.31 9.84 8.74
N SER A 342 -7.97 10.85 7.94
CA SER A 342 -6.84 11.75 8.19
C SER A 342 -7.17 13.17 7.69
N LEU A 343 -6.47 14.17 8.21
CA LEU A 343 -6.62 15.59 7.87
C LEU A 343 -5.37 16.13 7.16
N SER A 344 -5.50 17.24 6.44
CA SER A 344 -4.32 18.04 6.07
C SER A 344 -3.78 18.75 7.32
N TYR A 345 -2.50 19.12 7.34
CA TYR A 345 -1.94 19.90 8.45
C TYR A 345 -2.73 21.19 8.70
N ASN A 346 -3.08 21.91 7.63
CA ASN A 346 -3.87 23.14 7.71
C ASN A 346 -5.27 22.87 8.27
N ASN A 347 -5.92 21.77 7.85
CA ASN A 347 -7.25 21.42 8.33
C ASN A 347 -7.22 21.01 9.81
N MET A 348 -6.18 20.29 10.25
CA MET A 348 -5.98 19.95 11.65
C MET A 348 -5.76 21.21 12.49
N PHE A 349 -4.91 22.13 12.02
CA PHE A 349 -4.66 23.40 12.71
C PHE A 349 -5.95 24.22 12.83
N GLN A 350 -6.72 24.37 11.74
CA GLN A 350 -8.01 25.07 11.75
C GLN A 350 -9.04 24.39 12.66
N PHE A 351 -9.07 23.05 12.64
CA PHE A 351 -9.94 22.29 13.53
C PHE A 351 -9.61 22.55 15.00
N ILE A 352 -8.33 22.53 15.38
CA ILE A 352 -7.91 22.82 16.76
C ILE A 352 -8.29 24.25 17.13
N ALA A 353 -7.86 25.24 16.35
CA ALA A 353 -8.09 26.67 16.62
C ALA A 353 -9.57 27.05 16.73
N LYS A 354 -10.47 26.35 16.02
CA LYS A 354 -11.91 26.64 16.08
C LYS A 354 -12.61 25.98 17.27
N ASN A 355 -12.10 24.84 17.73
CA ASN A 355 -12.81 23.97 18.67
C ASN A 355 -12.20 23.93 20.07
N PHE A 356 -10.97 24.41 20.22
CA PHE A 356 -10.25 24.47 21.48
C PHE A 356 -9.61 25.85 21.61
N ASP A 357 -9.89 26.52 22.72
CA ASP A 357 -9.30 27.81 23.06
C ASP A 357 -7.96 27.61 23.78
N VAL A 358 -7.05 26.90 23.11
CA VAL A 358 -5.70 26.62 23.63
C VAL A 358 -4.65 26.77 22.53
N PRO A 359 -3.46 27.29 22.84
CA PRO A 359 -2.35 27.29 21.91
C PRO A 359 -1.92 25.86 21.53
N ILE A 360 -1.62 25.63 20.25
CA ILE A 360 -1.26 24.30 19.74
C ILE A 360 0.01 23.71 20.38
N TYR A 361 0.90 24.56 20.92
CA TYR A 361 2.14 24.13 21.57
C TYR A 361 1.91 23.53 22.96
N GLU A 362 0.78 23.81 23.61
CA GLU A 362 0.43 23.22 24.91
C GLU A 362 -0.10 21.79 24.77
N ILE A 363 -0.43 21.35 23.55
CA ILE A 363 -0.97 20.02 23.29
C ILE A 363 0.18 19.00 23.26
N ILE A 364 0.22 18.12 24.26
CA ILE A 364 1.22 17.04 24.36
C ILE A 364 0.75 15.73 23.74
N LYS A 365 -0.57 15.54 23.62
CA LYS A 365 -1.13 14.33 23.03
C LYS A 365 -2.49 14.59 22.38
N MET A 366 -2.71 13.95 21.25
CA MET A 366 -4.01 13.89 20.58
C MET A 366 -4.52 12.45 20.59
N ASN A 367 -5.82 12.25 20.74
CA ASN A 367 -6.43 10.92 20.70
C ASN A 367 -7.84 10.93 20.08
N ILE A 368 -8.24 9.80 19.52
CA ILE A 368 -9.62 9.57 19.08
C ILE A 368 -10.14 8.33 19.78
N LYS A 369 -11.00 8.51 20.79
CA LYS A 369 -11.55 7.42 21.61
C LYS A 369 -13.03 7.67 21.91
N LYS A 370 -13.81 6.59 21.92
CA LYS A 370 -15.24 6.60 22.31
C LYS A 370 -16.06 7.70 21.60
N GLY A 371 -15.79 7.95 20.32
CA GLY A 371 -16.51 8.95 19.51
C GLY A 371 -16.16 10.41 19.81
N LYS A 372 -15.04 10.67 20.48
CA LYS A 372 -14.52 12.02 20.74
C LYS A 372 -13.09 12.15 20.22
N PHE A 373 -12.75 13.35 19.76
CA PHE A 373 -11.38 13.81 19.63
C PHE A 373 -10.95 14.43 20.96
N ILE A 374 -9.80 14.05 21.47
CA ILE A 374 -9.30 14.36 22.81
C ILE A 374 -7.91 14.98 22.66
N ILE A 375 -7.65 16.04 23.42
CA ILE A 375 -6.32 16.62 23.58
C ILE A 375 -5.94 16.60 25.06
N ASP A 376 -4.71 16.16 25.33
CA ASP A 376 -4.10 16.25 26.65
C ASP A 376 -3.10 17.43 26.61
N LEU A 377 -3.15 18.28 27.62
CA LEU A 377 -2.35 19.50 27.72
C LEU A 377 -1.18 19.36 28.69
N GLU A 378 -0.17 20.22 28.55
CA GLU A 378 0.95 20.35 29.52
C GLU A 378 0.47 20.67 30.94
N SER A 379 -0.65 21.38 31.08
CA SER A 379 -1.27 21.68 32.38
C SER A 379 -1.79 20.44 33.11
N GLY A 380 -1.96 19.32 32.40
CA GLY A 380 -2.66 18.13 32.87
C GLY A 380 -4.16 18.10 32.53
N ASP A 381 -4.70 19.17 31.93
CA ASP A 381 -6.09 19.21 31.49
C ASP A 381 -6.32 18.30 30.29
N VAL A 382 -7.52 17.73 30.24
CA VAL A 382 -7.98 16.88 29.14
C VAL A 382 -9.24 17.48 28.54
N LEU A 383 -9.13 17.96 27.31
CA LEU A 383 -10.26 18.54 26.57
C LEU A 383 -10.75 17.56 25.52
N ALA A 384 -12.06 17.52 25.29
CA ALA A 384 -12.65 16.59 24.33
C ALA A 384 -13.83 17.19 23.57
N ILE A 385 -13.89 16.94 22.27
CA ILE A 385 -14.99 17.35 21.41
C ILE A 385 -15.58 16.16 20.65
N PRO A 386 -16.90 16.14 20.37
CA PRO A 386 -17.51 15.07 19.57
C PRO A 386 -16.85 14.93 18.18
N LEU A 387 -16.63 13.69 17.74
CA LEU A 387 -15.99 13.37 16.46
C LEU A 387 -16.79 13.85 15.24
N LYS A 388 -18.06 14.24 15.42
CA LYS A 388 -18.87 14.87 14.37
C LYS A 388 -18.23 16.18 13.86
N GLU A 389 -17.56 16.93 14.72
CA GLU A 389 -16.87 18.17 14.34
C GLU A 389 -15.61 17.88 13.53
N TRP A 390 -14.91 16.80 13.85
CA TRP A 390 -13.72 16.32 13.13
C TRP A 390 -14.00 15.96 11.67
N TYR A 391 -15.13 15.28 11.41
CA TYR A 391 -15.49 14.84 10.05
C TYR A 391 -15.60 15.96 9.02
N LYS A 392 -15.86 17.20 9.46
CA LYS A 392 -15.97 18.38 8.57
C LYS A 392 -14.62 18.76 7.93
N TYR A 393 -13.51 18.30 8.51
CA TYR A 393 -12.14 18.67 8.12
C TYR A 393 -11.39 17.53 7.41
N ALA A 394 -11.94 16.31 7.45
CA ALA A 394 -11.29 15.13 6.89
C ALA A 394 -11.13 15.19 5.37
N TYR A 395 -10.10 14.53 4.84
CA TYR A 395 -9.90 14.43 3.41
C TYR A 395 -11.05 13.68 2.73
N ASN A 396 -11.50 14.19 1.58
CA ASN A 396 -12.56 13.54 0.80
C ASN A 396 -12.16 12.13 0.32
N PHE A 397 -10.89 11.90 -0.02
CA PHE A 397 -10.43 10.58 -0.47
C PHE A 397 -10.62 9.49 0.60
N CYS A 398 -10.68 9.84 1.89
CA CYS A 398 -10.95 8.88 2.96
C CYS A 398 -12.36 8.26 2.83
N ASN A 399 -13.29 8.91 2.14
CA ASN A 399 -14.62 8.38 1.83
C ASN A 399 -14.60 7.30 0.74
N TYR A 400 -13.47 7.09 0.06
CA TYR A 400 -13.27 6.04 -0.96
C TYR A 400 -12.28 4.97 -0.47
N CYS A 401 -12.04 4.92 0.84
CA CYS A 401 -11.18 3.93 1.48
C CYS A 401 -12.04 2.99 2.33
N ASP A 402 -12.01 1.71 1.97
CA ASP A 402 -12.69 0.61 2.65
C ASP A 402 -11.77 -0.12 3.67
N ASP A 403 -10.46 0.08 3.61
CA ASP A 403 -9.51 -0.62 4.47
C ASP A 403 -9.26 0.12 5.79
N PHE A 404 -9.78 -0.42 6.89
CA PHE A 404 -9.53 0.11 8.24
C PHE A 404 -8.24 -0.41 8.87
N THR A 405 -7.85 -1.65 8.58
CA THR A 405 -6.87 -2.40 9.38
C THR A 405 -5.52 -2.58 8.69
N ALA A 406 -5.33 -2.06 7.47
CA ALA A 406 -4.15 -2.27 6.62
C ALA A 406 -3.97 -3.75 6.23
N GLU A 407 -4.86 -4.26 5.38
CA GLU A 407 -5.02 -5.69 5.07
C GLU A 407 -3.84 -6.37 4.37
N PHE A 408 -2.94 -5.59 3.77
CA PHE A 408 -1.76 -6.08 3.04
C PHE A 408 -0.43 -5.75 3.73
N ALA A 409 -0.47 -5.36 5.00
CA ALA A 409 0.72 -5.27 5.84
C ALA A 409 1.23 -6.69 6.21
N ASP A 410 2.41 -6.78 6.82
CA ASP A 410 2.88 -7.99 7.51
C ASP A 410 2.36 -8.01 8.95
N ILE A 411 2.32 -6.84 9.60
CA ILE A 411 1.76 -6.63 10.93
C ILE A 411 0.89 -5.37 10.88
N SER A 412 -0.33 -5.44 11.43
CA SER A 412 -1.19 -4.27 11.59
C SER A 412 -1.42 -3.93 13.06
N ILE A 413 -1.34 -2.64 13.43
CA ILE A 413 -1.28 -2.21 14.84
C ILE A 413 -2.23 -1.04 15.09
N ALA A 414 -2.92 -1.05 16.24
CA ALA A 414 -3.70 0.09 16.75
C ALA A 414 -3.97 0.02 18.25
N GLY A 415 -4.40 1.12 18.87
CA GLY A 415 -4.89 1.10 20.26
C GLY A 415 -6.28 0.49 20.44
N ILE A 416 -7.15 0.53 19.41
CA ILE A 416 -8.52 0.01 19.50
C ILE A 416 -8.54 -1.52 19.66
N GLY A 417 -9.46 -2.04 20.49
CA GLY A 417 -9.53 -3.47 20.83
C GLY A 417 -8.49 -3.89 21.88
N SER A 418 -7.90 -2.92 22.58
CA SER A 418 -7.01 -3.16 23.70
C SER A 418 -7.30 -2.13 24.80
N LYS A 419 -6.89 -2.47 26.03
CA LYS A 419 -6.99 -1.53 27.16
C LYS A 419 -6.00 -0.37 27.00
N ILE A 420 -6.16 0.68 27.80
CA ILE A 420 -5.25 1.83 27.80
C ILE A 420 -3.81 1.36 28.09
N GLY A 421 -2.85 1.89 27.32
CA GLY A 421 -1.43 1.50 27.40
C GLY A 421 -1.11 0.17 26.73
N TRP A 422 -2.04 -0.41 25.96
CA TRP A 422 -1.86 -1.61 25.17
C TRP A 422 -2.28 -1.34 23.72
N SER A 423 -1.73 -2.13 22.80
CA SER A 423 -2.10 -2.10 21.39
C SER A 423 -2.61 -3.46 20.96
N THR A 424 -3.57 -3.45 20.05
CA THR A 424 -3.95 -4.62 19.26
C THR A 424 -2.97 -4.80 18.11
N ILE A 425 -2.60 -6.05 17.85
CA ILE A 425 -1.67 -6.47 16.80
C ILE A 425 -2.37 -7.56 16.00
N ILE A 426 -2.42 -7.40 14.68
CA ILE A 426 -2.87 -8.43 13.74
C ILE A 426 -1.64 -8.84 12.93
N THR A 427 -1.14 -10.05 13.13
CA THR A 427 -0.10 -10.62 12.25
C THR A 427 -0.79 -11.13 10.99
N ARG A 428 -0.34 -10.68 9.82
CA ARG A 428 -1.06 -10.84 8.54
C ARG A 428 -0.59 -12.05 7.75
N ASN A 429 0.70 -12.34 7.87
CA ASN A 429 1.39 -13.40 7.17
C ASN A 429 2.54 -13.93 8.05
N GLU A 430 3.26 -14.92 7.52
CA GLU A 430 4.35 -15.56 8.23
C GLU A 430 5.51 -14.60 8.56
N ASN A 431 5.83 -13.67 7.65
CA ASN A 431 6.89 -12.68 7.88
C ASN A 431 6.59 -11.81 9.12
N GLY A 432 5.36 -11.32 9.23
CA GLY A 432 4.92 -10.51 10.37
C GLY A 432 4.78 -11.31 11.67
N GLU A 433 4.25 -12.53 11.60
CA GLU A 433 4.15 -13.45 12.73
C GLU A 433 5.55 -13.78 13.31
N ASN A 434 6.51 -14.07 12.44
CA ASN A 434 7.88 -14.39 12.83
C ASN A 434 8.58 -13.18 13.46
N LEU A 435 8.42 -11.99 12.90
CA LEU A 435 8.95 -10.75 13.51
C LEU A 435 8.33 -10.50 14.88
N PHE A 436 7.01 -10.61 15.01
CA PHE A 436 6.32 -10.40 16.29
C PHE A 436 6.79 -11.39 17.36
N LYS A 437 6.89 -12.68 17.02
CA LYS A 437 7.41 -13.73 17.91
C LYS A 437 8.87 -13.49 18.32
N LYS A 438 9.72 -13.03 17.41
CA LYS A 438 11.11 -12.66 17.72
C LYS A 438 11.18 -11.56 18.79
N VAL A 439 10.32 -10.55 18.69
CA VAL A 439 10.25 -9.46 19.69
C VAL A 439 9.69 -9.96 21.03
N LEU A 440 8.68 -10.83 21.01
CA LEU A 440 8.14 -11.47 22.21
C LEU A 440 9.18 -12.34 22.90
N ASN A 441 9.87 -13.21 22.16
CA ASN A 441 10.91 -14.11 22.69
C ASN A 441 12.13 -13.34 23.22
N ALA A 442 12.39 -12.14 22.71
CA ALA A 442 13.40 -11.23 23.24
C ALA A 442 12.96 -10.52 24.53
N ASN A 443 11.78 -10.84 25.07
CA ASN A 443 11.19 -10.26 26.28
C ASN A 443 11.08 -8.72 26.22
N LEU A 444 10.86 -8.16 25.03
CA LEU A 444 10.70 -6.72 24.83
C LEU A 444 9.25 -6.25 24.95
N ILE A 445 8.31 -7.19 24.90
CA ILE A 445 6.87 -6.95 25.01
C ILE A 445 6.25 -8.04 25.88
N GLU A 446 5.14 -7.71 26.53
CA GLU A 446 4.18 -8.70 27.01
C GLU A 446 2.97 -8.73 26.08
N CYS A 447 2.39 -9.92 25.87
CA CYS A 447 1.22 -10.08 25.02
C CYS A 447 0.17 -11.02 25.60
N ARG A 448 -1.04 -10.92 25.05
CA ARG A 448 -2.17 -11.82 25.28
C ARG A 448 -2.84 -12.13 23.96
N ASP A 449 -3.18 -13.39 23.73
CA ASP A 449 -3.89 -13.80 22.53
C ASP A 449 -5.35 -13.33 22.58
N LEU A 450 -5.83 -12.76 21.48
CA LEU A 450 -7.25 -12.46 21.28
C LEU A 450 -7.86 -13.55 20.38
N LYS A 451 -8.83 -14.30 20.90
CA LYS A 451 -9.47 -15.42 20.20
C LYS A 451 -10.78 -15.00 19.55
N LYS A 452 -11.23 -15.76 18.55
CA LYS A 452 -12.54 -15.55 17.92
C LYS A 452 -13.65 -15.47 18.99
N GLY A 453 -14.50 -14.46 18.90
CA GLY A 453 -15.54 -14.17 19.90
C GLY A 453 -15.09 -13.25 21.04
N ASP A 454 -13.85 -12.77 21.04
CA ASP A 454 -13.41 -11.73 21.97
C ASP A 454 -14.15 -10.41 21.68
N PRO A 455 -14.78 -9.76 22.68
CA PRO A 455 -15.48 -8.48 22.50
C PRO A 455 -14.60 -7.37 21.90
N ASN A 456 -13.29 -7.44 22.11
CA ASN A 456 -12.33 -6.51 21.51
C ASN A 456 -12.20 -6.71 20.00
N ILE A 457 -12.24 -7.95 19.52
CA ILE A 457 -12.24 -8.26 18.09
C ILE A 457 -13.56 -7.78 17.48
N GLU A 458 -14.69 -8.06 18.13
CA GLU A 458 -16.02 -7.59 17.67
C GLU A 458 -16.09 -6.07 17.55
N LEU A 459 -15.46 -5.33 18.47
CA LEU A 459 -15.35 -3.87 18.38
C LEU A 459 -14.59 -3.42 17.13
N ILE A 460 -13.45 -4.07 16.83
CA ILE A 460 -12.65 -3.75 15.63
C ILE A 460 -13.46 -4.06 14.37
N GLU A 461 -14.11 -5.23 14.32
CA GLU A 461 -14.97 -5.62 13.21
C GLU A 461 -16.13 -4.64 13.01
N LYS A 462 -16.76 -4.19 14.09
CA LYS A 462 -17.83 -3.18 14.04
C LYS A 462 -17.34 -1.85 13.43
N VAL A 463 -16.15 -1.39 13.80
CA VAL A 463 -15.57 -0.16 13.23
C VAL A 463 -15.18 -0.38 11.77
N SER A 464 -14.53 -1.50 11.45
CA SER A 464 -14.15 -1.81 10.08
C SER A 464 -15.38 -1.93 9.16
N LYS A 465 -16.42 -2.63 9.61
CA LYS A 465 -17.73 -2.69 8.94
C LYS A 465 -18.27 -1.30 8.59
N ARG A 466 -18.28 -0.38 9.57
CA ARG A 466 -18.74 1.00 9.34
C ARG A 466 -17.88 1.74 8.32
N LYS A 467 -16.58 1.48 8.27
CA LYS A 467 -15.70 2.09 7.27
C LYS A 467 -16.03 1.59 5.87
N ILE A 468 -16.21 0.28 5.72
CA ILE A 468 -16.61 -0.37 4.48
C ILE A 468 -17.98 0.16 4.01
N GLU A 469 -18.98 0.23 4.90
CA GLU A 469 -20.32 0.75 4.58
C GLU A 469 -20.32 2.24 4.21
N ARG A 470 -19.39 3.03 4.78
CA ARG A 470 -19.20 4.44 4.43
C ARG A 470 -18.49 4.61 3.08
N CYS A 471 -17.75 3.60 2.62
CA CYS A 471 -16.94 3.70 1.41
C CYS A 471 -17.82 3.91 0.18
N LYS A 472 -17.63 5.04 -0.50
CA LYS A 472 -18.29 5.36 -1.76
C LYS A 472 -17.69 4.50 -2.87
N SER A 473 -18.51 4.15 -3.85
CA SER A 473 -18.02 3.54 -5.08
C SER A 473 -17.27 4.59 -5.92
N ILE A 474 -16.15 4.17 -6.51
CA ILE A 474 -15.50 4.93 -7.56
C ILE A 474 -16.29 4.66 -8.84
N GLN A 475 -17.15 5.59 -9.24
CA GLN A 475 -17.75 5.55 -10.58
C GLN A 475 -16.66 5.95 -11.57
N SER A 476 -16.13 4.98 -12.32
CA SER A 476 -15.34 5.27 -13.51
C SER A 476 -16.28 5.93 -14.52
N ASN A 477 -16.26 7.26 -14.60
CA ASN A 477 -16.89 7.98 -15.70
C ASN A 477 -16.32 7.42 -17.00
N LYS A 478 -17.20 6.86 -17.84
CA LYS A 478 -16.88 6.22 -19.12
C LYS A 478 -16.25 7.20 -20.11
#